data_AF-A0A1I3B2V7-F1
#
_entry.id   AF-A0A1I3B2V7-F1
#
_cell.length_a   1.000
_cell.length_b   1.000
_cell.length_c   1.000
_cell.angle_alpha   90.00
_cell.angle_beta   90.00
_cell.angle_gamma   90.00
#
_symmetry.space_group_name_H-M   'P 1'
#
loop_
_entity.id
_entity.type
_entity.pdbx_description
1 polymer ?
#
loop_
_entity_poly.entity_id
_entity_poly.type
_entity_poly.pdbx_seq_one_letter_code
_entity_poly.pdbx_strand_id
1 'polypeptide(L)'
;MSQYAVYIRTKEGAIERTQNVICGFPHISQAQYGSLAPYVHEEPLKGFPESVVLWARSIGPTVGIAPLGARANLGDHIPAA
;
A
#
# COMPACT_ATOMS: atom_id res chain seq x y z
N MET A 1 8.00 11.75 -6.65
CA MET A 1 7.61 11.45 -5.26
C MET A 1 6.36 10.62 -5.30
N SER A 2 6.33 9.50 -4.59
CA SER A 2 5.17 8.61 -4.58
C SER A 2 4.10 9.15 -3.65
N GLN A 3 2.84 8.93 -4.02
CA GLN A 3 1.68 9.29 -3.22
C GLN A 3 1.00 8.01 -2.74
N TYR A 4 0.42 8.05 -1.54
CA TYR A 4 -0.23 6.90 -0.93
C TYR A 4 -1.56 7.29 -0.31
N ALA A 5 -2.58 6.46 -0.55
CA ALA A 5 -3.84 6.51 0.18
C ALA A 5 -3.62 5.95 1.59
N VAL A 6 -4.28 6.55 2.58
CA VAL A 6 -4.21 6.09 3.97
C VAL A 6 -5.43 5.22 4.29
N TYR A 7 -5.14 4.08 4.91
CA TYR A 7 -6.11 3.09 5.35
C TYR A 7 -6.08 2.88 6.86
N ILE A 8 -7.23 2.54 7.42
CA ILE A 8 -7.37 2.11 8.82
C ILE A 8 -7.97 0.71 8.83
N ARG A 9 -7.34 -0.21 9.56
CA ARG A 9 -7.96 -1.47 9.96
C ARG A 9 -8.46 -1.31 11.40
N THR A 10 -9.76 -1.51 11.62
CA THR A 10 -10.37 -1.38 12.94
C THR A 10 -10.08 -2.59 13.81
N LYS A 11 -10.51 -2.55 15.08
CA LYS A 11 -10.37 -3.69 16.01
C LYS A 11 -11.19 -4.89 15.54
N GLU A 12 -12.32 -4.64 14.88
CA GLU A 12 -13.24 -5.62 14.30
C GLU A 12 -12.71 -6.21 12.99
N GLY A 13 -11.59 -5.68 12.47
CA GLY A 13 -11.00 -6.10 11.20
C GLY A 13 -11.59 -5.41 9.97
N ALA A 14 -12.50 -4.44 10.15
CA ALA A 14 -13.01 -3.65 9.04
C ALA A 14 -11.89 -2.76 8.47
N ILE A 15 -11.84 -2.63 7.14
CA ILE A 15 -10.86 -1.80 6.44
C ILE A 15 -11.58 -0.56 5.91
N GLU A 16 -11.03 0.61 6.21
CA GLU A 16 -11.56 1.90 5.78
C GLU A 16 -10.49 2.68 5.02
N ARG A 17 -10.86 3.21 3.85
CA ARG A 17 -10.03 4.13 3.07
C ARG A 17 -10.35 5.56 3.48
N THR A 18 -9.38 6.28 4.01
CA THR A 18 -9.57 7.69 4.37
C THR A 18 -9.47 8.60 3.15
N GLN A 19 -9.87 9.87 3.29
CA GLN A 19 -9.66 10.89 2.27
C GLN A 19 -8.22 11.46 2.27
N ASN A 20 -7.38 11.01 3.21
CA ASN A 20 -6.01 11.51 3.34
C ASN A 20 -5.08 10.85 2.34
N VAL A 21 -4.14 11.66 1.84
CA VAL A 21 -3.05 11.24 0.97
C VAL A 21 -1.75 11.69 1.61
N ILE A 22 -0.79 10.78 1.68
CA ILE A 22 0.57 11.10 2.12
C ILE A 22 1.54 11.04 0.94
N CYS A 23 2.53 11.92 0.96
CA CYS A 23 3.54 12.02 -0.08
C CYS A 23 4.94 12.13 0.55
N GLY A 24 5.98 11.95 -0.27
CA GLY A 24 7.37 12.14 0.17
C GLY A 24 8.13 10.88 0.53
N PHE A 25 7.50 9.69 0.41
CA PHE A 25 8.25 8.42 0.45
C PHE A 25 8.83 8.09 -0.93
N PRO A 26 9.99 7.41 -0.99
CA PRO A 26 10.50 6.84 -2.23
C PRO A 26 9.54 5.77 -2.78
N HIS A 27 9.65 5.47 -4.06
CA HIS A 27 8.78 4.51 -4.75
C HIS A 27 8.89 3.11 -4.14
N ILE A 28 7.73 2.48 -3.88
CA ILE A 28 7.61 1.07 -3.41
C ILE A 28 8.38 0.11 -4.31
N SER A 29 8.50 0.40 -5.61
CA SER A 29 9.09 -0.52 -6.59
C SER A 29 10.57 -0.85 -6.36
N GLN A 30 11.28 -0.16 -5.45
CA GLN A 30 12.72 -0.37 -5.21
C GLN A 30 13.12 -0.40 -3.74
N ALA A 31 12.21 -0.14 -2.80
CA ALA A 31 12.56 -0.11 -1.39
C ALA A 31 12.53 -1.52 -0.80
N GLN A 32 13.70 -2.14 -0.64
CA GLN A 32 13.87 -3.13 0.43
C GLN A 32 13.34 -2.50 1.72
N TYR A 33 12.52 -3.26 2.46
CA TYR A 33 11.70 -2.93 3.64
C TYR A 33 12.16 -1.79 4.58
N GLY A 34 13.44 -1.40 4.60
CA GLY A 34 13.98 -0.29 5.37
C GLY A 34 13.46 1.11 5.01
N SER A 35 13.00 1.38 3.78
CA SER A 35 12.59 2.76 3.42
C SER A 35 11.12 3.10 3.73
N LEU A 36 10.30 2.11 4.09
CA LEU A 36 8.87 2.28 4.36
C LEU A 36 8.49 1.93 5.80
N ALA A 37 9.49 1.67 6.67
CA ALA A 37 9.26 1.57 8.11
C ALA A 37 8.46 2.80 8.58
N PRO A 38 7.32 2.60 9.28
CA PRO A 38 6.93 1.39 9.99
C PRO A 38 6.04 0.38 9.22
N TYR A 39 5.71 0.59 7.95
CA TYR A 39 4.79 -0.24 7.17
C TYR A 39 5.49 -1.47 6.56
N VAL A 40 5.40 -2.61 7.25
CA VAL A 40 6.17 -3.82 6.94
C VAL A 40 5.33 -5.04 6.57
N HIS A 41 3.99 -4.93 6.64
CA HIS A 41 3.09 -6.04 6.39
C HIS A 41 2.21 -5.78 5.18
N GLU A 42 2.46 -6.50 4.08
CA GLU A 42 1.67 -6.39 2.86
C GLU A 42 0.39 -7.23 2.92
N GLU A 43 -0.73 -6.67 2.51
CA GLU A 43 -2.01 -7.36 2.40
C GLU A 43 -2.77 -6.93 1.13
N PRO A 44 -3.37 -7.86 0.36
CA PRO A 44 -4.24 -7.52 -0.76
C PRO A 44 -5.54 -6.85 -0.29
N LEU A 45 -5.92 -5.76 -0.94
CA LEU A 45 -7.21 -5.11 -0.74
C LEU A 45 -8.23 -5.60 -1.77
N LYS A 46 -9.45 -5.91 -1.31
CA LYS A 46 -10.58 -6.28 -2.17
C LYS A 46 -11.67 -5.22 -2.10
N GLY A 47 -12.17 -4.79 -3.25
CA GLY A 47 -13.25 -3.79 -3.34
C GLY A 47 -12.80 -2.34 -3.15
N PHE A 48 -11.49 -2.07 -3.16
CA PHE A 48 -10.91 -0.74 -3.09
C PHE A 48 -10.24 -0.35 -4.42
N PRO A 49 -10.02 0.95 -4.68
CA PRO A 49 -9.30 1.40 -5.88
C PRO A 49 -7.85 0.90 -5.94
N GLU A 50 -7.21 0.77 -4.78
CA GLU A 50 -5.86 0.25 -4.61
C GLU A 50 -5.88 -1.26 -4.35
N SER A 51 -4.93 -1.99 -4.93
CA SER A 51 -4.89 -3.46 -4.89
C SER A 51 -4.18 -4.04 -3.67
N VAL A 52 -3.28 -3.28 -3.06
CA VAL A 52 -2.40 -3.73 -1.98
C VAL A 52 -2.22 -2.59 -0.97
N VAL A 53 -2.21 -2.95 0.31
CA VAL A 53 -1.89 -2.05 1.42
C VAL A 53 -0.71 -2.59 2.21
N LEU A 54 0.18 -1.68 2.62
CA LEU A 54 1.24 -1.95 3.58
C LEU A 54 0.82 -1.47 4.95
N TRP A 55 0.67 -2.39 5.90
CA TRP A 55 0.27 -2.12 7.28
C TRP A 55 1.47 -1.93 8.20
N ALA A 56 1.30 -1.05 9.20
CA ALA A 56 2.27 -0.90 10.29
C ALA A 56 2.28 -2.09 11.26
N ARG A 57 1.19 -2.87 11.31
CA ARG A 57 1.08 -4.12 12.11
C ARG A 57 0.37 -5.21 11.35
N SER A 58 0.82 -6.45 11.51
CA SER A 58 0.21 -7.63 10.86
C SER A 58 -1.19 -7.93 11.36
N ILE A 59 -1.44 -7.72 12.66
CA ILE A 59 -2.71 -8.07 13.32
C ILE A 59 -3.27 -6.91 14.14
N GLY A 60 -4.60 -6.94 14.35
CA GLY A 60 -5.32 -5.95 15.14
C GLY A 60 -5.41 -4.57 14.48
N PRO A 61 -5.83 -3.55 15.25
CA PRO A 61 -6.05 -2.22 14.74
C PRO A 61 -4.74 -1.55 14.33
N THR A 62 -4.72 -1.00 13.10
CA THR A 62 -3.51 -0.44 12.50
C THR A 62 -3.82 0.57 11.41
N VAL A 63 -2.83 1.37 11.06
CA VAL A 63 -2.84 2.23 9.88
C VAL A 63 -2.02 1.56 8.78
N GLY A 64 -2.44 1.74 7.54
CA GLY A 64 -1.75 1.26 6.36
C GLY A 64 -1.72 2.27 5.24
N ILE A 65 -0.85 2.04 4.27
CA ILE A 65 -0.64 2.90 3.12
C ILE A 65 -0.72 2.09 1.83
N ALA A 66 -1.37 2.62 0.81
CA ALA A 66 -1.50 1.96 -0.48
C ALA A 66 -1.08 2.92 -1.60
N PRO A 67 -0.25 2.50 -2.57
CA PRO A 67 0.27 3.38 -3.62
C PRO A 67 -0.85 3.92 -4.51
N LEU A 68 -0.93 5.24 -4.62
CA LEU A 68 -1.79 5.91 -5.59
C LEU A 68 -1.16 5.85 -6.98
N GLY A 69 -1.94 5.46 -7.98
CA GLY A 69 -1.50 5.51 -9.38
C GLY A 69 -0.46 4.46 -9.76
N ALA A 70 -0.14 3.52 -8.87
CA ALA A 70 0.41 2.25 -9.33
C ALA A 70 -0.73 1.52 -10.05
N ARG A 71 -0.91 1.80 -11.35
CA ARG A 71 -1.40 0.75 -12.26
C ARG A 71 -0.56 -0.46 -11.88
N ALA A 72 -1.20 -1.55 -11.50
CA ALA A 72 -0.52 -2.81 -11.28
C ALA A 72 0.19 -3.18 -12.59
N ASN A 73 1.39 -2.65 -12.81
CA ASN A 73 2.37 -3.19 -13.76
C ASN A 73 2.98 -4.41 -13.10
N LEU A 74 2.11 -5.32 -12.68
CA LEU A 74 2.41 -6.72 -12.48
C LEU A 74 2.04 -7.38 -13.81
N GLY A 75 2.71 -7.01 -14.91
CA GLY A 75 2.32 -7.54 -16.23
C GLY A 75 3.03 -7.05 -17.49
N ASP A 76 3.64 -5.86 -17.56
CA ASP A 76 4.34 -5.44 -18.79
C ASP A 76 5.80 -5.93 -18.83
N HIS A 77 5.96 -7.25 -18.74
CA HIS A 77 7.10 -7.93 -19.34
C HIS A 77 6.60 -8.43 -20.70
N ILE A 78 6.64 -7.57 -21.72
CA ILE A 78 6.62 -8.03 -23.11
C ILE A 78 8.03 -8.57 -23.37
N PRO A 79 8.24 -9.88 -23.58
CA PRO A 79 9.48 -10.31 -24.18
C PRO A 79 9.42 -9.91 -25.65
N ALA A 80 10.34 -9.02 -26.05
CA ALA A 80 10.63 -8.81 -27.45
C ALA A 80 11.28 -10.09 -28.01
N ALA A 81 10.58 -10.77 -28.92
CA ALA A 81 11.14 -11.54 -30.03
C ALA A 81 10.03 -11.79 -31.06
#